data_AF-T0V4V6-F1
#
_entry.id   AF-T0V4V6-F1
#
_cell.length_a   1.000
_cell.length_b   1.000
_cell.length_c   1.000
_cell.angle_alpha   90.00
_cell.angle_beta   90.00
_cell.angle_gamma   90.00
#
_symmetry.space_group_name_H-M   'P 1'
#
loop_
_entity.id
_entity.type
_entity.pdbx_description
1 polymer ?
#
loop_
_entity_poly.entity_id
_entity_poly.type
_entity_poly.pdbx_seq_one_letter_code
_entity_poly.pdbx_strand_id
1 'polypeptide(L)'
;MKKQIEAVQKINSKYESDALVDGSYNGSISVKSDANFNDLPESVTTTGNASLDSTIQEAIKGGKTQLEEKAKVASATSAATASASDNTASPAAPSGGNTSGSASNTGDATASNTSGAQSDSANSASTGVASGTTGGSAAASTIVTRGITNYNPSILQRDRSRVPYNANVVADTSNPAWTWGDGILDKVISTSHSRGYFSGDNFILEPVNIINGNGYYNLYLPDGTYLFSINCKTGYFVGNGSGHSDKLDY
;
A
#
# COMPACT_ATOMS: atom_id res chain seq x y z
N MET A 1 -27.26 5.23 29.11
CA MET A 1 -27.70 3.83 28.94
C MET A 1 -28.44 3.60 27.63
N LYS A 2 -29.76 3.86 27.49
CA LYS A 2 -30.52 3.48 26.28
C LYS A 2 -29.86 3.86 24.93
N LYS A 3 -29.49 5.14 24.73
CA LYS A 3 -28.75 5.61 23.54
C LYS A 3 -27.46 4.81 23.23
N GLN A 4 -26.73 4.41 24.26
CA GLN A 4 -25.44 3.70 24.14
C GLN A 4 -25.64 2.27 23.63
N ILE A 5 -26.68 1.60 24.11
CA ILE A 5 -27.09 0.26 23.64
C ILE A 5 -27.58 0.35 22.19
N GLU A 6 -28.43 1.34 21.89
CA GLU A 6 -28.94 1.58 20.53
C GLU A 6 -27.79 1.88 19.53
N ALA A 7 -26.78 2.65 19.95
CA ALA A 7 -25.60 2.93 19.15
C ALA A 7 -24.75 1.67 18.89
N VAL A 8 -24.40 0.91 19.94
CA VAL A 8 -23.65 -0.35 19.81
C VAL A 8 -24.37 -1.33 18.86
N GLN A 9 -25.67 -1.54 19.07
CA GLN A 9 -26.49 -2.39 18.20
C GLN A 9 -26.52 -1.87 16.75
N LYS A 10 -26.61 -0.55 16.55
CA LYS A 10 -26.66 0.03 15.19
C LYS A 10 -25.31 -0.06 14.47
N ILE A 11 -24.19 0.05 15.18
CA ILE A 11 -22.86 -0.18 14.60
C ILE A 11 -22.66 -1.67 14.31
N ASN A 12 -22.91 -2.57 15.27
CA ASN A 12 -22.77 -4.02 15.06
C ASN A 12 -23.66 -4.53 13.92
N SER A 13 -24.82 -3.92 13.67
CA SER A 13 -25.68 -4.27 12.52
C SER A 13 -24.98 -4.15 11.14
N LYS A 14 -23.89 -3.37 11.03
CA LYS A 14 -23.06 -3.17 9.82
C LYS A 14 -21.99 -4.24 9.61
N TYR A 15 -21.77 -5.10 10.61
CA TYR A 15 -20.78 -6.18 10.61
C TYR A 15 -21.45 -7.54 10.52
N GLU A 16 -20.71 -8.56 10.10
CA GLU A 16 -21.20 -9.95 10.00
C GLU A 16 -21.40 -10.60 11.39
N SER A 17 -20.84 -10.00 12.44
CA SER A 17 -21.03 -10.37 13.85
C SER A 17 -20.83 -9.13 14.74
N ASP A 18 -20.96 -9.27 16.06
CA ASP A 18 -20.73 -8.17 17.01
C ASP A 18 -19.26 -7.72 17.01
N ALA A 19 -19.00 -6.54 16.44
CA ALA A 19 -17.67 -5.93 16.35
C ALA A 19 -17.35 -5.01 17.54
N LEU A 20 -18.38 -4.46 18.20
CA LEU A 20 -18.30 -3.79 19.49
C LEU A 20 -18.78 -4.74 20.59
N VAL A 21 -17.88 -5.14 21.49
CA VAL A 21 -18.15 -6.02 22.63
C VAL A 21 -17.45 -5.43 23.86
N ASP A 22 -18.16 -5.36 25.00
CA ASP A 22 -17.65 -4.84 26.28
C ASP A 22 -16.93 -3.48 26.19
N GLY A 23 -17.40 -2.60 25.28
CA GLY A 23 -16.83 -1.27 25.05
C GLY A 23 -15.52 -1.25 24.25
N SER A 24 -15.14 -2.37 23.63
CA SER A 24 -13.95 -2.52 22.78
C SER A 24 -14.31 -2.83 21.33
N TYR A 25 -13.48 -2.41 20.36
CA TYR A 25 -13.67 -2.69 18.93
C TYR A 25 -12.77 -3.84 18.45
N ASN A 26 -13.37 -4.84 17.80
CA ASN A 26 -12.69 -5.95 17.15
C ASN A 26 -12.62 -5.74 15.63
N GLY A 27 -11.51 -5.16 15.15
CA GLY A 27 -11.28 -4.88 13.74
C GLY A 27 -11.20 -6.09 12.80
N SER A 28 -11.11 -7.32 13.35
CA SER A 28 -11.08 -8.57 12.58
C SER A 28 -12.46 -9.02 12.10
N ILE A 29 -13.54 -8.45 12.63
CA ILE A 29 -14.90 -8.77 12.17
C ILE A 29 -15.14 -8.09 10.81
N SER A 30 -15.59 -8.86 9.82
CA SER A 30 -15.92 -8.34 8.49
C SER A 30 -17.14 -7.43 8.52
N VAL A 31 -17.09 -6.34 7.75
CA VAL A 31 -18.28 -5.58 7.34
C VAL A 31 -19.11 -6.35 6.31
N LYS A 32 -20.43 -6.15 6.40
CA LYS A 32 -21.39 -6.58 5.38
C LYS A 32 -21.16 -5.85 4.06
N SER A 33 -21.54 -6.48 2.95
CA SER A 33 -21.43 -5.88 1.61
C SER A 33 -22.36 -4.68 1.38
N ASP A 34 -23.45 -4.57 2.14
CA ASP A 34 -24.43 -3.45 2.10
C ASP A 34 -24.18 -2.40 3.19
N ALA A 35 -23.09 -2.51 3.95
CA ALA A 35 -22.84 -1.65 5.10
C ALA A 35 -22.65 -0.18 4.70
N ASN A 36 -23.55 0.71 5.16
CA ASN A 36 -23.39 2.15 5.03
C ASN A 36 -22.93 2.78 6.36
N PHE A 37 -21.76 3.41 6.37
CA PHE A 37 -21.19 4.17 7.51
C PHE A 37 -21.13 5.69 7.26
N ASN A 38 -21.66 6.18 6.13
CA ASN A 38 -21.71 7.60 5.76
C ASN A 38 -23.02 8.26 6.20
N ASP A 39 -24.11 7.48 6.28
CA ASP A 39 -25.40 7.91 6.79
C ASP A 39 -25.69 7.20 8.13
N LEU A 40 -25.32 7.87 9.22
CA LEU A 40 -25.57 7.45 10.60
C LEU A 40 -26.03 8.67 11.41
N PRO A 41 -27.13 8.57 12.19
CA PRO A 41 -27.65 9.70 12.96
C PRO A 41 -26.74 10.01 14.16
N GLU A 42 -26.74 11.27 14.60
CA GLU A 42 -25.92 11.74 15.73
C GLU A 42 -26.15 10.93 17.03
N SER A 43 -27.36 10.42 17.24
CA SER A 43 -27.69 9.54 18.38
C SER A 43 -26.94 8.21 18.40
N VAL A 44 -26.33 7.82 17.28
CA VAL A 44 -25.48 6.63 17.12
C VAL A 44 -23.99 6.99 17.16
N THR A 45 -23.60 8.17 16.69
CA THR A 45 -22.19 8.61 16.66
C THR A 45 -21.73 9.34 17.92
N THR A 46 -22.68 9.85 18.71
CA THR A 46 -22.47 10.70 19.89
C THR A 46 -23.44 10.28 21.00
N THR A 47 -23.05 9.29 21.80
CA THR A 47 -23.88 8.71 22.86
C THR A 47 -23.83 9.49 24.18
N GLY A 48 -22.83 10.36 24.34
CA GLY A 48 -22.56 11.10 25.58
C GLY A 48 -21.65 10.36 26.56
N ASN A 49 -20.83 9.43 26.05
CA ASN A 49 -19.79 8.74 26.80
C ASN A 49 -18.53 8.73 25.94
N ALA A 50 -17.59 9.63 26.23
CA ALA A 50 -16.41 9.88 25.38
C ALA A 50 -15.61 8.62 25.04
N SER A 51 -15.50 7.64 25.94
CA SER A 51 -14.81 6.38 25.66
C SER A 51 -15.55 5.56 24.60
N LEU A 52 -16.86 5.32 24.80
CA LEU A 52 -17.68 4.57 23.84
C LEU A 52 -17.82 5.32 22.51
N ASP A 53 -17.94 6.65 22.57
CA ASP A 53 -18.03 7.51 21.38
C ASP A 53 -16.73 7.41 20.56
N SER A 54 -15.56 7.37 21.21
CA SER A 54 -14.28 7.08 20.54
C SER A 54 -14.29 5.70 19.87
N THR A 55 -14.67 4.63 20.60
CA THR A 55 -14.71 3.26 20.05
C THR A 55 -15.71 3.12 18.89
N ILE A 56 -16.81 3.87 18.92
CA ILE A 56 -17.77 3.97 17.81
C ILE A 56 -17.12 4.64 16.59
N GLN A 57 -16.36 5.74 16.76
CA GLN A 57 -15.65 6.37 15.65
C GLN A 57 -14.54 5.46 15.08
N GLU A 58 -13.85 4.68 15.91
CA GLU A 58 -12.87 3.69 15.47
C GLU A 58 -13.52 2.56 14.63
N ALA A 59 -14.68 2.06 15.06
CA ALA A 59 -15.47 1.11 14.28
C ALA A 59 -15.94 1.73 12.95
N ILE A 60 -16.54 2.92 12.97
CA ILE A 60 -16.96 3.65 11.76
C ILE A 60 -15.79 3.85 10.78
N LYS A 61 -14.60 4.17 11.28
CA LYS A 61 -13.38 4.32 10.47
C LYS A 61 -12.94 2.99 9.88
N GLY A 62 -12.76 1.96 10.69
CA GLY A 62 -12.32 0.63 10.24
C GLY A 62 -13.30 -0.01 9.27
N GLY A 63 -14.61 0.17 9.49
CA GLY A 63 -15.65 -0.32 8.59
C GLY A 63 -15.63 0.32 7.21
N LYS A 64 -15.36 1.64 7.12
CA LYS A 64 -15.13 2.31 5.82
C LYS A 64 -13.89 1.79 5.11
N THR A 65 -12.78 1.58 5.82
CA THR A 65 -11.56 0.99 5.24
C THR A 65 -11.81 -0.41 4.69
N GLN A 66 -12.55 -1.26 5.40
CA GLN A 66 -12.89 -2.60 4.89
C GLN A 66 -13.78 -2.57 3.63
N LEU A 67 -14.69 -1.60 3.51
CA LEU A 67 -15.50 -1.43 2.29
C LEU A 67 -14.67 -0.97 1.10
N GLU A 68 -13.76 -0.02 1.32
CA GLU A 68 -12.83 0.45 0.29
C GLU A 68 -11.93 -0.68 -0.22
N GLU A 69 -11.42 -1.52 0.69
CA GLU A 69 -10.59 -2.67 0.31
C GLU A 69 -11.38 -3.76 -0.40
N LYS A 70 -12.60 -4.09 0.06
CA LYS A 70 -13.53 -4.99 -0.67
C LYS A 70 -13.80 -4.47 -2.09
N ALA A 71 -13.95 -3.15 -2.27
CA ALA A 71 -14.14 -2.54 -3.60
C ALA A 71 -12.88 -2.64 -4.48
N LYS A 72 -11.68 -2.43 -3.91
CA LYS A 72 -10.41 -2.63 -4.64
C LYS A 72 -10.24 -4.08 -5.10
N VAL A 73 -10.43 -5.05 -4.21
CA VAL A 73 -10.37 -6.49 -4.55
C VAL A 73 -11.40 -6.86 -5.63
N ALA A 74 -12.62 -6.33 -5.56
CA ALA A 74 -13.63 -6.53 -6.61
C ALA A 74 -13.23 -5.93 -7.96
N SER A 75 -12.63 -4.72 -7.97
CA SER A 75 -12.14 -4.09 -9.20
C SER A 75 -10.98 -4.85 -9.85
N ALA A 76 -10.05 -5.36 -9.05
CA ALA A 76 -8.94 -6.21 -9.51
C ALA A 76 -9.44 -7.56 -10.06
N THR A 77 -10.46 -8.15 -9.42
CA THR A 77 -11.10 -9.39 -9.89
C THR A 77 -11.82 -9.18 -11.22
N SER A 78 -12.50 -8.03 -11.41
CA SER A 78 -13.12 -7.67 -12.69
C SER A 78 -12.08 -7.47 -13.80
N ALA A 79 -10.95 -6.81 -13.50
CA ALA A 79 -9.86 -6.63 -14.45
C ALA A 79 -9.20 -7.97 -14.86
N ALA A 80 -8.91 -8.86 -13.91
CA ALA A 80 -8.40 -10.20 -14.18
C ALA A 80 -9.36 -11.05 -15.02
N THR A 81 -10.68 -10.88 -14.81
CA THR A 81 -11.71 -11.57 -15.60
C THR A 81 -11.76 -11.06 -17.04
N ALA A 82 -11.57 -9.76 -17.27
CA ALA A 82 -11.52 -9.19 -18.62
C ALA A 82 -10.33 -9.76 -19.43
N SER A 83 -9.12 -9.79 -18.84
CA SER A 83 -7.93 -10.35 -19.48
C SER A 83 -7.97 -11.87 -19.72
N ALA A 84 -8.94 -12.59 -19.16
CA ALA A 84 -9.12 -14.02 -19.40
C ALA A 84 -9.90 -14.32 -20.69
N SER A 85 -10.58 -13.34 -21.29
CA SER A 85 -11.48 -13.59 -22.43
C SER A 85 -10.78 -13.68 -23.80
N ASP A 86 -9.56 -13.13 -23.93
CA ASP A 86 -8.86 -13.03 -25.22
C ASP A 86 -8.08 -14.29 -25.63
N ASN A 87 -7.97 -15.30 -24.75
CA ASN A 87 -7.10 -16.46 -24.98
C ASN A 87 -7.90 -17.78 -25.14
N THR A 88 -8.76 -17.83 -26.15
CA THR A 88 -9.56 -19.01 -26.53
C THR A 88 -9.16 -19.58 -27.90
N ALA A 89 -7.86 -19.78 -28.12
CA ALA A 89 -7.35 -20.58 -29.24
C ALA A 89 -7.49 -22.09 -28.95
N SER A 90 -8.21 -22.81 -29.81
CA SER A 90 -8.62 -24.21 -29.58
C SER A 90 -7.48 -25.24 -29.66
N PRO A 91 -7.44 -26.28 -28.79
CA PRO A 91 -6.45 -27.35 -28.89
C PRO A 91 -6.82 -28.37 -29.98
N ALA A 92 -5.94 -28.53 -30.98
CA ALA A 92 -6.01 -29.62 -31.96
C ALA A 92 -5.28 -30.88 -31.43
N ALA A 93 -5.82 -32.06 -31.74
CA ALA A 93 -5.38 -33.34 -31.18
C ALA A 93 -4.07 -33.90 -31.80
N PRO A 94 -3.29 -34.72 -31.06
CA PRO A 94 -2.07 -35.34 -31.57
C PRO A 94 -2.34 -36.62 -32.39
N SER A 95 -1.55 -36.83 -33.45
CA SER A 95 -1.32 -38.14 -34.06
C SER A 95 0.05 -38.16 -34.77
N GLY A 96 0.73 -39.31 -34.80
CA GLY A 96 2.13 -39.44 -35.22
C GLY A 96 2.33 -39.94 -36.67
N GLY A 97 3.53 -39.73 -37.23
CA GLY A 97 3.80 -40.03 -38.67
C GLY A 97 5.26 -39.98 -39.14
N ASN A 98 6.17 -40.67 -38.43
CA ASN A 98 7.48 -41.23 -38.84
C ASN A 98 8.22 -40.86 -40.19
N THR A 99 9.56 -40.71 -40.09
CA THR A 99 10.63 -41.07 -41.07
C THR A 99 11.13 -40.12 -42.20
N SER A 100 12.45 -39.83 -42.13
CA SER A 100 13.45 -39.52 -43.20
C SER A 100 13.36 -38.23 -44.05
N GLY A 101 14.51 -37.71 -44.54
CA GLY A 101 14.50 -36.55 -45.45
C GLY A 101 15.79 -35.80 -45.89
N SER A 102 17.02 -36.25 -45.59
CA SER A 102 18.31 -35.90 -46.26
C SER A 102 18.64 -34.49 -46.83
N ALA A 103 19.82 -33.96 -46.45
CA ALA A 103 20.75 -33.09 -47.21
C ALA A 103 20.47 -31.57 -47.47
N SER A 104 21.51 -30.78 -47.16
CA SER A 104 22.24 -29.72 -47.92
C SER A 104 21.57 -28.99 -49.11
N ASN A 105 21.88 -27.72 -49.45
CA ASN A 105 23.22 -27.08 -49.42
C ASN A 105 23.21 -25.54 -49.65
N THR A 106 24.26 -24.83 -49.17
CA THR A 106 24.92 -23.58 -49.71
C THR A 106 24.17 -22.29 -50.11
N GLY A 107 24.81 -21.14 -49.82
CA GLY A 107 24.55 -19.80 -50.41
C GLY A 107 24.05 -18.77 -49.38
N ASP A 108 24.85 -17.93 -48.71
CA ASP A 108 26.04 -17.08 -49.02
C ASP A 108 25.70 -15.67 -49.58
N ALA A 109 26.54 -14.69 -49.20
CA ALA A 109 26.49 -13.24 -49.50
C ALA A 109 25.29 -12.42 -48.93
N THR A 110 25.43 -11.15 -48.48
CA THR A 110 26.62 -10.32 -48.18
C THR A 110 26.24 -9.16 -47.23
N ALA A 111 27.27 -8.53 -46.62
CA ALA A 111 27.29 -7.37 -45.72
C ALA A 111 26.40 -6.14 -46.11
N SER A 112 26.12 -5.13 -45.26
CA SER A 112 26.98 -4.53 -44.22
C SER A 112 26.27 -3.79 -43.07
N ASN A 113 26.97 -3.71 -41.94
CA ASN A 113 27.26 -2.51 -41.11
C ASN A 113 26.49 -1.21 -41.46
N THR A 114 25.97 -0.42 -40.50
CA THR A 114 26.79 0.34 -39.52
C THR A 114 25.97 0.83 -38.30
N SER A 115 26.67 1.12 -37.21
CA SER A 115 26.18 1.51 -35.88
C SER A 115 25.70 2.95 -35.69
N GLY A 116 24.78 3.14 -34.72
CA GLY A 116 24.59 4.35 -33.92
C GLY A 116 23.13 4.84 -33.86
N ALA A 117 22.64 5.54 -32.82
CA ALA A 117 22.97 5.68 -31.40
C ALA A 117 22.07 6.81 -30.81
N GLN A 118 21.56 6.63 -29.59
CA GLN A 118 20.93 7.66 -28.73
C GLN A 118 19.54 8.25 -29.09
N SER A 119 19.04 9.04 -28.13
CA SER A 119 17.68 9.50 -27.82
C SER A 119 17.21 10.68 -28.70
N ASP A 120 15.94 11.15 -28.72
CA ASP A 120 15.18 11.63 -27.55
C ASP A 120 13.67 11.92 -27.77
N SER A 121 12.90 11.79 -26.67
CA SER A 121 11.75 12.63 -26.25
C SER A 121 10.42 12.77 -27.06
N ALA A 122 9.36 13.13 -26.30
CA ALA A 122 7.98 13.56 -26.66
C ALA A 122 7.07 12.52 -27.39
N ASN A 123 5.89 12.10 -26.91
CA ASN A 123 4.77 12.71 -26.17
C ASN A 123 3.78 13.56 -27.00
N SER A 124 2.51 13.17 -26.97
CA SER A 124 1.29 13.92 -27.33
C SER A 124 0.14 13.27 -26.54
N ALA A 125 -0.57 13.98 -25.65
CA ALA A 125 -1.77 14.79 -25.93
C ALA A 125 -2.93 13.97 -26.54
N SER A 126 -4.20 14.03 -26.11
CA SER A 126 -4.92 14.86 -25.10
C SER A 126 -6.22 14.09 -24.69
N THR A 127 -7.23 14.50 -23.89
CA THR A 127 -7.72 15.84 -23.45
C THR A 127 -8.63 15.72 -22.20
N GLY A 128 -8.65 16.74 -21.33
CA GLY A 128 -9.77 17.04 -20.40
C GLY A 128 -9.64 16.49 -18.97
N VAL A 129 -10.17 17.15 -17.93
CA VAL A 129 -10.97 18.39 -17.85
C VAL A 129 -10.51 19.29 -16.70
N ALA A 130 -10.77 20.61 -16.77
CA ALA A 130 -10.39 21.56 -15.73
C ALA A 130 -11.41 22.72 -15.57
N SER A 131 -11.88 22.94 -14.33
CA SER A 131 -12.45 24.19 -13.78
C SER A 131 -12.77 23.97 -12.29
N GLY A 132 -12.40 24.82 -11.34
CA GLY A 132 -11.62 26.06 -11.43
C GLY A 132 -11.53 26.79 -10.08
N THR A 133 -10.99 28.01 -10.09
CA THR A 133 -10.95 29.00 -8.99
C THR A 133 -9.86 28.86 -7.90
N THR A 134 -8.82 29.68 -8.08
CA THR A 134 -8.13 30.51 -7.06
C THR A 134 -8.09 30.02 -5.60
N GLY A 135 -7.00 29.35 -5.26
CA GLY A 135 -6.47 29.21 -3.91
C GLY A 135 -4.97 28.90 -4.00
N GLY A 136 -4.17 29.31 -3.03
CA GLY A 136 -2.74 28.97 -3.02
C GLY A 136 -2.57 27.46 -2.93
N SER A 137 -2.19 26.80 -4.03
CA SER A 137 -2.15 25.34 -4.09
C SER A 137 -1.06 24.81 -3.17
N ALA A 138 -1.45 24.28 -2.00
CA ALA A 138 -0.58 23.44 -1.21
C ALA A 138 -0.10 22.28 -2.10
N ALA A 139 1.21 22.06 -2.16
CA ALA A 139 1.77 20.96 -2.93
C ALA A 139 1.28 19.63 -2.35
N ALA A 140 0.86 18.70 -3.21
CA ALA A 140 0.36 17.40 -2.78
C ALA A 140 1.46 16.62 -2.06
N SER A 141 1.08 15.89 -1.00
CA SER A 141 2.01 15.07 -0.22
C SER A 141 2.64 13.99 -1.10
N THR A 142 3.98 13.94 -1.12
CA THR A 142 4.80 12.91 -1.78
C THR A 142 5.10 11.73 -0.86
N ILE A 143 4.82 11.86 0.44
CA ILE A 143 4.89 10.77 1.42
C ILE A 143 3.86 9.69 1.07
N VAL A 144 4.32 8.44 0.99
CA VAL A 144 3.47 7.28 0.69
C VAL A 144 2.72 6.81 1.93
N THR A 145 1.39 6.89 1.88
CA THR A 145 0.49 6.38 2.91
C THR A 145 0.13 4.93 2.62
N ARG A 146 0.83 3.98 3.25
CA ARG A 146 0.57 2.54 3.14
C ARG A 146 0.79 1.85 4.50
N GLY A 147 0.08 0.75 4.74
CA GLY A 147 0.09 0.05 6.03
C GLY A 147 -0.91 0.64 7.03
N ILE A 148 -0.69 0.36 8.31
CA ILE A 148 -1.48 0.83 9.44
C ILE A 148 -1.20 2.34 9.65
N THR A 149 -2.23 3.16 9.38
CA THR A 149 -2.19 4.62 9.53
C THR A 149 -2.85 5.13 10.82
N ASN A 150 -3.51 4.24 11.57
CA ASN A 150 -4.21 4.55 12.81
C ASN A 150 -3.60 3.78 13.98
N TYR A 151 -2.54 4.32 14.56
CA TYR A 151 -1.81 3.76 15.69
C TYR A 151 -1.56 4.84 16.75
N ASN A 152 -1.34 4.44 18.00
CA ASN A 152 -0.86 5.35 19.04
C ASN A 152 0.65 5.59 18.83
N PRO A 153 1.12 6.80 18.49
CA PRO A 153 2.54 7.05 18.19
C PRO A 153 3.49 6.81 19.38
N SER A 154 2.95 6.61 20.58
CA SER A 154 3.71 6.28 21.80
C SER A 154 4.18 4.82 21.85
N ILE A 155 3.65 3.92 21.01
CA ILE A 155 4.07 2.50 20.97
C ILE A 155 5.32 2.31 20.11
N LEU A 156 5.63 3.25 19.22
CA LEU A 156 6.72 3.13 18.27
C LEU A 156 8.08 3.20 18.96
N GLN A 157 8.89 2.16 18.77
CA GLN A 157 10.28 2.07 19.24
C GLN A 157 11.22 2.97 18.40
N ARG A 158 10.95 4.28 18.38
CA ARG A 158 11.73 5.29 17.62
C ARG A 158 13.17 5.43 18.10
N ASP A 159 13.43 5.12 19.37
CA ASP A 159 14.76 5.00 19.96
C ASP A 159 15.66 3.98 19.23
N ARG A 160 15.06 2.98 18.56
CA ARG A 160 15.76 1.92 17.84
C ARG A 160 16.06 2.26 16.38
N SER A 161 15.61 3.42 15.88
CA SER A 161 15.85 3.83 14.50
C SER A 161 17.35 3.89 14.18
N ARG A 162 17.72 3.57 12.94
CA ARG A 162 19.09 3.75 12.43
C ARG A 162 19.30 5.10 11.76
N VAL A 163 18.24 5.92 11.69
CA VAL A 163 18.24 7.27 11.12
C VAL A 163 17.83 8.25 12.22
N PRO A 164 18.58 9.36 12.44
CA PRO A 164 18.16 10.38 13.39
C PRO A 164 16.89 11.07 12.89
N TYR A 165 15.86 11.17 13.74
CA TYR A 165 14.60 11.84 13.41
C TYR A 165 14.77 13.35 13.22
N ASN A 166 14.12 13.92 12.22
CA ASN A 166 14.19 15.34 11.87
C ASN A 166 12.80 15.90 11.56
N ALA A 167 12.18 16.52 12.56
CA ALA A 167 10.82 17.06 12.47
C ALA A 167 10.63 18.08 11.32
N ASN A 168 11.67 18.87 11.00
CA ASN A 168 11.55 19.95 10.02
C ASN A 168 11.34 19.42 8.59
N VAL A 169 12.04 18.34 8.22
CA VAL A 169 11.90 17.73 6.88
C VAL A 169 10.71 16.78 6.81
N VAL A 170 10.32 16.16 7.92
CA VAL A 170 9.09 15.35 8.03
C VAL A 170 7.83 16.22 7.92
N ALA A 171 7.91 17.49 8.34
CA ALA A 171 6.84 18.48 8.12
C ALA A 171 6.72 18.96 6.66
N ASP A 172 7.80 18.93 5.87
CA ASP A 172 7.73 19.10 4.42
C ASP A 172 7.28 17.80 3.74
N THR A 173 5.98 17.52 3.86
CA THR A 173 5.34 16.35 3.25
C THR A 173 5.31 16.40 1.72
N SER A 174 5.65 17.54 1.12
CA SER A 174 5.67 17.74 -0.34
C SER A 174 7.02 17.43 -0.99
N ASN A 175 8.06 17.17 -0.19
CA ASN A 175 9.42 17.05 -0.69
C ASN A 175 9.59 15.85 -1.66
N PRO A 176 10.16 16.03 -2.87
CA PRO A 176 10.35 14.93 -3.82
C PRO A 176 11.33 13.85 -3.30
N ALA A 177 12.08 14.11 -2.22
CA ALA A 177 12.85 13.09 -1.53
C ALA A 177 11.98 11.95 -0.97
N TRP A 178 10.73 12.21 -0.58
CA TRP A 178 9.84 11.22 0.04
C TRP A 178 9.27 10.19 -0.94
N THR A 179 9.17 10.53 -2.23
CA THR A 179 8.70 9.63 -3.29
C THR A 179 9.59 8.39 -3.33
N TRP A 180 9.01 7.20 -3.30
CA TRP A 180 9.76 5.93 -3.42
C TRP A 180 10.23 5.71 -4.86
N GLY A 181 11.33 4.98 -5.03
CA GLY A 181 11.72 4.45 -6.34
C GLY A 181 10.84 3.26 -6.75
N ASP A 182 10.73 3.05 -8.05
CA ASP A 182 9.76 2.12 -8.65
C ASP A 182 9.88 0.69 -8.09
N GLY A 183 8.76 0.17 -7.57
CA GLY A 183 8.66 -1.19 -6.99
C GLY A 183 9.47 -1.42 -5.71
N ILE A 184 10.19 -0.43 -5.18
CA ILE A 184 11.05 -0.60 -3.99
C ILE A 184 10.22 -0.93 -2.76
N LEU A 185 9.11 -0.22 -2.53
CA LEU A 185 8.22 -0.47 -1.39
C LEU A 185 7.63 -1.88 -1.43
N ASP A 186 7.13 -2.33 -2.59
CA ASP A 186 6.58 -3.66 -2.78
C ASP A 186 7.62 -4.77 -2.59
N LYS A 187 8.84 -4.58 -3.12
CA LYS A 187 9.96 -5.50 -2.91
C LYS A 187 10.31 -5.66 -1.43
N VAL A 188 10.29 -4.57 -0.67
CA VAL A 188 10.60 -4.53 0.77
C VAL A 188 9.49 -5.20 1.60
N ILE A 189 8.23 -4.94 1.26
CA ILE A 189 7.05 -5.56 1.88
C ILE A 189 7.04 -7.08 1.59
N SER A 190 7.21 -7.48 0.33
CA SER A 190 7.30 -8.89 -0.08
C SER A 190 8.47 -9.62 0.58
N THR A 191 9.63 -8.95 0.74
CA THR A 191 10.77 -9.49 1.50
C THR A 191 10.43 -9.66 2.99
N SER A 192 9.65 -8.75 3.56
CA SER A 192 9.22 -8.80 4.97
C SER A 192 8.18 -9.89 5.22
N HIS A 193 7.25 -10.11 4.28
CA HIS A 193 6.34 -11.25 4.26
C HIS A 193 7.11 -12.57 4.17
N SER A 194 8.07 -12.66 3.25
CA SER A 194 8.93 -13.84 3.05
C SER A 194 9.81 -14.16 4.27
N ARG A 195 10.06 -13.19 5.16
CA ARG A 195 10.76 -13.35 6.45
C ARG A 195 9.82 -13.62 7.62
N GLY A 196 8.50 -13.65 7.40
CA GLY A 196 7.51 -13.88 8.45
C GLY A 196 7.36 -12.74 9.46
N TYR A 197 7.78 -11.51 9.13
CA TYR A 197 7.61 -10.37 10.04
C TYR A 197 6.13 -9.97 10.17
N PHE A 198 5.41 -9.92 9.05
CA PHE A 198 3.99 -9.60 8.98
C PHE A 198 3.39 -10.16 7.67
N SER A 199 2.07 -10.13 7.54
CA SER A 199 1.34 -10.56 6.33
C SER A 199 0.40 -9.45 5.84
N GLY A 200 0.33 -9.24 4.52
CA GLY A 200 -0.42 -8.12 3.95
C GLY A 200 0.12 -6.77 4.44
N ASP A 201 -0.76 -5.78 4.57
CA ASP A 201 -0.39 -4.42 4.97
C ASP A 201 -0.40 -4.20 6.51
N ASN A 202 -0.18 -5.27 7.29
CA ASN A 202 -0.07 -5.24 8.75
C ASN A 202 1.32 -4.77 9.23
N PHE A 203 1.71 -3.55 8.85
CA PHE A 203 2.94 -2.88 9.27
C PHE A 203 2.67 -1.38 9.45
N ILE A 204 3.46 -0.68 10.25
CA ILE A 204 3.44 0.78 10.34
C ILE A 204 4.63 1.34 9.57
N LEU A 205 4.39 2.36 8.74
CA LEU A 205 5.39 3.09 7.97
C LEU A 205 5.48 4.53 8.48
N GLU A 206 6.69 4.97 8.84
CA GLU A 206 6.92 6.32 9.38
C GLU A 206 8.05 7.05 8.63
N PRO A 207 7.85 8.27 8.10
CA PRO A 207 8.93 9.12 7.57
C PRO A 207 9.80 9.68 8.71
N VAL A 208 11.13 9.66 8.54
CA VAL A 208 12.09 9.92 9.63
C VAL A 208 12.97 11.14 9.36
N ASN A 209 13.60 11.18 8.18
CA ASN A 209 14.55 12.23 7.79
C ASN A 209 14.74 12.25 6.26
N ILE A 210 15.33 13.32 5.74
CA ILE A 210 15.90 13.40 4.40
C ILE A 210 17.40 13.57 4.55
N ILE A 211 18.20 12.66 3.97
CA ILE A 211 19.67 12.78 3.97
C ILE A 211 20.16 12.65 2.53
N ASN A 212 21.00 13.60 2.10
CA ASN A 212 21.56 13.68 0.74
C ASN A 212 20.50 13.53 -0.37
N GLY A 213 19.32 14.15 -0.17
CA GLY A 213 18.19 14.14 -1.12
C GLY A 213 17.33 12.88 -1.10
N ASN A 214 17.65 11.89 -0.26
CA ASN A 214 16.89 10.64 -0.12
C ASN A 214 15.99 10.68 1.11
N GLY A 215 14.71 10.35 0.96
CA GLY A 215 13.81 10.12 2.09
C GLY A 215 14.12 8.81 2.80
N TYR A 216 14.14 8.85 4.13
CA TYR A 216 14.32 7.68 4.99
C TYR A 216 13.07 7.41 5.82
N TYR A 217 12.63 6.16 5.80
CA TYR A 217 11.46 5.68 6.55
C TYR A 217 11.86 4.60 7.57
N ASN A 218 11.10 4.45 8.64
CA ASN A 218 11.12 3.28 9.52
C ASN A 218 9.93 2.36 9.19
N LEU A 219 10.14 1.05 9.22
CA LEU A 219 9.06 0.07 9.33
C LEU A 219 9.00 -0.51 10.75
N TYR A 220 7.76 -0.63 11.25
CA TYR A 220 7.44 -1.28 12.52
C TYR A 220 6.37 -2.36 12.32
N LEU A 221 6.33 -3.30 13.25
CA LEU A 221 5.20 -4.21 13.44
C LEU A 221 3.97 -3.45 14.02
N PRO A 222 2.76 -4.04 13.98
CA PRO A 222 1.53 -3.39 14.49
C PRO A 222 1.57 -3.02 15.98
N ASP A 223 2.42 -3.66 16.77
CA ASP A 223 2.66 -3.38 18.19
C ASP A 223 3.65 -2.22 18.45
N GLY A 224 4.26 -1.67 17.39
CA GLY A 224 5.33 -0.67 17.48
C GLY A 224 6.75 -1.21 17.54
N THR A 225 6.94 -2.54 17.43
CA THR A 225 8.27 -3.14 17.40
C THR A 225 9.03 -2.76 16.14
N TYR A 226 10.22 -2.17 16.30
CA TYR A 226 11.04 -1.66 15.21
C TYR A 226 11.71 -2.80 14.42
N LEU A 227 11.54 -2.78 13.09
CA LEU A 227 12.20 -3.72 12.17
C LEU A 227 13.49 -3.14 11.60
N PHE A 228 13.37 -2.05 10.83
CA PHE A 228 14.48 -1.41 10.11
C PHE A 228 14.16 0.02 9.64
N SER A 229 15.22 0.81 9.43
CA SER A 229 15.19 2.06 8.67
C SER A 229 15.60 1.78 7.24
N ILE A 230 15.00 2.48 6.27
CA ILE A 230 15.20 2.25 4.84
C ILE A 230 15.22 3.55 4.03
N ASN A 231 16.14 3.63 3.07
CA ASN A 231 16.19 4.67 2.05
C ASN A 231 15.15 4.35 0.94
N CYS A 232 14.17 5.24 0.71
CA CYS A 232 13.08 4.99 -0.24
C CYS A 232 13.50 5.03 -1.71
N LYS A 233 14.66 5.60 -2.04
CA LYS A 233 15.21 5.73 -3.41
C LYS A 233 16.03 4.51 -3.82
N THR A 234 16.67 3.82 -2.88
CA THR A 234 17.58 2.68 -3.16
C THR A 234 17.07 1.34 -2.63
N GLY A 235 16.16 1.37 -1.65
CA GLY A 235 15.73 0.17 -0.92
C GLY A 235 16.77 -0.38 0.04
N TYR A 236 17.89 0.32 0.26
CA TYR A 236 18.90 -0.07 1.23
C TYR A 236 18.38 0.16 2.65
N PHE A 237 18.43 -0.88 3.49
CA PHE A 237 17.87 -0.88 4.85
C PHE A 237 18.87 -1.41 5.88
N VAL A 238 18.77 -0.90 7.11
CA VAL A 238 19.51 -1.40 8.28
C VAL A 238 18.53 -1.69 9.40
N GLY A 239 18.55 -2.94 9.86
CA GLY A 239 17.64 -3.46 10.87
C GLY A 239 18.24 -3.66 12.26
N ASN A 240 17.54 -4.47 13.07
CA ASN A 240 17.97 -4.84 14.41
C ASN A 240 18.47 -6.30 14.55
N GLY A 241 18.89 -6.92 13.45
CA GLY A 241 19.51 -8.24 13.45
C GLY A 241 20.91 -8.22 14.07
N SER A 242 21.31 -9.34 14.68
CA SER A 242 22.68 -9.53 15.18
C SER A 242 23.72 -9.40 14.06
N GLY A 243 24.90 -8.88 14.41
CA GLY A 243 25.99 -8.60 13.46
C GLY A 243 25.82 -7.34 12.61
N HIS A 244 24.59 -6.88 12.35
CA HIS A 244 24.29 -5.76 11.45
C HIS A 244 24.19 -4.43 12.23
N SER A 245 25.26 -4.07 12.92
CA SER A 245 25.40 -2.79 13.64
C SER A 245 25.93 -1.66 12.75
N ASP A 246 25.96 -1.89 11.43
CA ASP A 246 26.37 -0.92 10.44
C ASP A 246 25.45 0.29 10.53
N LYS A 247 26.02 1.47 10.81
CA LYS A 247 25.29 2.71 10.60
C LYS A 247 25.03 2.84 9.11
N LEU A 248 23.88 3.40 8.74
CA LEU A 248 23.70 3.91 7.38
C LEU A 248 24.80 4.95 7.15
N ASP A 249 25.74 4.65 6.25
CA ASP A 249 26.64 5.65 5.69
C ASP A 249 25.82 6.42 4.64
N TYR A 250 25.65 7.74 4.83
CA TYR A 250 24.52 8.51 4.30
C TYR A 250 24.91 9.68 3.40
#